data_AF-A0A1J5LCH1-F1
#
_entry.id   AF-A0A1J5LCH1-F1
#
_cell.length_a   1.000
_cell.length_b   1.000
_cell.length_c   1.000
_cell.angle_alpha   90.00
_cell.angle_beta   90.00
_cell.angle_gamma   90.00
#
_symmetry.space_group_name_H-M   'P 1'
#
loop_
_entity.id
_entity.type
_entity.pdbx_description
1 polymer ?
#
loop_
_entity_poly.entity_id
_entity_poly.type
_entity_poly.pdbx_seq_one_letter_code
_entity_poly.pdbx_strand_id
1 'polypeptide(L)'
;MRILIAALVVVGSTQAAVSQDIYVNDLEGCAMMASSPDGDLDFAAEGGLLLGETGYGSLEYHCSFEPVLKFDWSEPKVTTHVGYCEEPGPYITPKLFSVLLDPYSPGEVTIFTGEEEPQRFYVCKF
;
A
#
# COMPACT_ATOMS: atom_id res chain seq x y z
N MET A 1 50.93 -8.78 -37.42
CA MET A 1 50.53 -8.18 -36.12
C MET A 1 49.04 -7.84 -36.23
N ARG A 2 48.15 -8.67 -35.69
CA ARG A 2 46.69 -8.45 -35.75
C ARG A 2 46.22 -8.06 -34.34
N ILE A 3 45.72 -6.85 -34.20
CA ILE A 3 45.31 -6.23 -32.94
C ILE A 3 43.92 -6.79 -32.59
N LEU A 4 43.81 -7.41 -31.41
CA LEU A 4 42.54 -7.86 -30.83
C LEU A 4 41.87 -6.66 -30.16
N ILE A 5 40.66 -6.29 -30.62
CA ILE A 5 39.82 -5.29 -29.96
C ILE A 5 38.94 -6.05 -28.96
N ALA A 6 39.21 -5.87 -27.66
CA ALA A 6 38.37 -6.38 -26.60
C ALA A 6 37.13 -5.48 -26.47
N ALA A 7 35.95 -6.00 -26.82
CA ALA A 7 34.68 -5.31 -26.62
C ALA A 7 34.29 -5.41 -25.14
N LEU A 8 34.33 -4.27 -24.45
CA LEU A 8 33.82 -4.12 -23.08
C LEU A 8 32.29 -4.11 -23.15
N VAL A 9 31.65 -5.23 -22.82
CA VAL A 9 30.18 -5.30 -22.69
C VAL A 9 29.81 -4.64 -21.36
N VAL A 10 29.34 -3.40 -21.42
CA VAL A 10 28.70 -2.73 -20.28
C VAL A 10 27.36 -3.42 -20.08
N VAL A 11 27.27 -4.30 -19.08
CA VAL A 11 26.00 -4.84 -18.61
C VAL A 11 25.31 -3.71 -17.85
N GLY A 12 24.52 -2.90 -18.57
CA GLY A 12 23.64 -1.91 -17.96
C GLY A 12 22.54 -2.64 -17.21
N SER A 13 22.61 -2.64 -15.87
CA SER A 13 21.55 -3.14 -15.01
C SER A 13 20.32 -2.24 -15.18
N THR A 14 19.39 -2.63 -16.04
CA THR A 14 18.05 -2.04 -16.07
C THR A 14 17.33 -2.50 -14.81
N GLN A 15 17.49 -1.78 -13.70
CA GLN A 15 16.55 -1.87 -12.59
C GLN A 15 15.24 -1.28 -13.12
N ALA A 16 14.32 -2.17 -13.50
CA ALA A 16 12.93 -1.79 -13.65
C ALA A 16 12.49 -1.27 -12.28
N ALA A 17 12.14 0.01 -12.19
CA ALA A 17 11.50 0.55 -11.01
C ALA A 17 10.21 -0.25 -10.80
N VAL A 18 10.18 -1.06 -9.75
CA VAL A 18 8.95 -1.70 -9.29
C VAL A 18 8.14 -0.57 -8.66
N SER A 19 7.24 0.02 -9.45
CA SER A 19 6.22 0.92 -8.91
C SER A 19 5.38 0.09 -7.95
N GLN A 20 5.55 0.29 -6.65
CA GLN A 20 4.61 -0.27 -5.68
C GLN A 20 3.32 0.53 -5.79
N ASP A 21 2.19 -0.17 -5.96
CA ASP A 21 0.88 0.46 -5.95
C ASP A 21 0.65 1.14 -4.59
N ILE A 22 0.29 2.42 -4.61
CA ILE A 22 -0.02 3.19 -3.40
C ILE A 22 -1.55 3.21 -3.24
N TYR A 23 -2.03 2.81 -2.08
CA TYR A 23 -3.46 2.81 -1.75
C TYR A 23 -3.74 3.85 -0.66
N VAL A 24 -4.68 4.76 -0.92
CA VAL A 24 -5.03 5.86 -0.01
C VAL A 24 -6.50 5.79 0.38
N ASN A 25 -6.85 6.20 1.60
CA ASN A 25 -8.24 6.26 2.04
C ASN A 25 -9.02 7.48 1.49
N ASP A 26 -8.33 8.45 0.89
CA ASP A 26 -8.91 9.61 0.21
C ASP A 26 -8.23 9.83 -1.13
N LEU A 27 -9.02 9.96 -2.21
CA LEU A 27 -8.51 10.19 -3.56
C LEU A 27 -7.79 11.54 -3.71
N GLU A 28 -8.07 12.53 -2.84
CA GLU A 28 -7.28 13.77 -2.79
C GLU A 28 -5.81 13.48 -2.46
N GLY A 29 -5.55 12.42 -1.69
CA GLY A 29 -4.19 11.94 -1.39
C GLY A 29 -3.41 11.60 -2.65
N CYS A 30 -4.04 11.03 -3.68
CA CYS A 30 -3.35 10.73 -4.94
C CYS A 30 -2.84 11.98 -5.66
N ALA A 31 -3.54 13.11 -5.55
CA ALA A 31 -3.04 14.37 -6.11
C ALA A 31 -1.79 14.86 -5.36
N MET A 32 -1.75 14.69 -4.04
CA MET A 32 -0.59 15.03 -3.22
C MET A 32 0.63 14.17 -3.61
N MET A 33 0.45 12.84 -3.71
CA MET A 33 1.49 11.90 -4.17
C MET A 33 2.10 12.30 -5.52
N ALA A 34 1.26 12.75 -6.46
CA ALA A 34 1.70 13.12 -7.80
C ALA A 34 2.49 14.45 -7.82
N SER A 35 2.32 15.28 -6.80
CA SER A 35 2.79 16.67 -6.78
C SER A 35 4.11 16.88 -6.01
N SER A 36 4.49 15.93 -5.15
CA SER A 36 5.63 16.02 -4.23
C SER A 36 6.42 14.70 -4.21
N PRO A 37 7.76 14.73 -4.20
CA PRO A 37 8.56 13.53 -3.98
C PRO A 37 8.28 12.83 -2.64
N ASP A 38 7.82 13.58 -1.64
CA ASP A 38 7.50 13.09 -0.29
C ASP A 38 5.98 13.07 -0.05
N GLY A 39 5.18 13.00 -1.13
CA GLY A 39 3.72 13.13 -1.06
C GLY A 39 3.03 12.07 -0.18
N ASP A 40 3.66 10.92 0.01
CA ASP A 40 3.21 9.86 0.94
C ASP A 40 3.34 10.29 2.40
N LEU A 41 4.49 10.86 2.76
CA LEU A 41 4.72 11.43 4.08
C LEU A 41 3.85 12.66 4.32
N ASP A 42 3.68 13.52 3.31
CA ASP A 42 2.84 14.72 3.40
C ASP A 42 1.38 14.32 3.69
N PHE A 43 0.83 13.37 2.93
CA PHE A 43 -0.54 12.88 3.16
C PHE A 43 -0.69 12.18 4.52
N ALA A 44 0.28 11.35 4.90
CA ALA A 44 0.27 10.67 6.20
C ALA A 44 0.38 11.66 7.38
N ALA A 45 1.10 12.76 7.21
CA ALA A 45 1.21 13.83 8.22
C ALA A 45 -0.10 14.60 8.39
N GLU A 46 -0.93 14.69 7.35
CA GLU A 46 -2.28 15.27 7.42
C GLU A 46 -3.34 14.28 7.96
N GLY A 47 -2.92 13.07 8.37
CA GLY A 47 -3.81 12.03 8.91
C GLY A 47 -4.40 11.11 7.84
N GLY A 48 -3.98 11.26 6.59
CA GLY A 48 -4.27 10.31 5.52
C GLY A 48 -3.76 8.92 5.84
N LEU A 49 -4.54 7.90 5.47
CA LEU A 49 -4.17 6.50 5.68
C LEU A 49 -3.65 5.89 4.38
N LEU A 50 -2.45 5.34 4.47
CA LEU A 50 -1.80 4.56 3.43
C LEU A 50 -1.97 3.07 3.73
N LEU A 51 -2.42 2.31 2.74
CA LEU A 51 -2.54 0.85 2.83
C LEU A 51 -1.41 0.17 2.05
N GLY A 52 -0.79 -0.81 2.70
CA GLY A 52 0.14 -1.76 2.09
C GLY A 52 -0.23 -3.20 2.42
N GLU A 53 0.62 -4.15 1.99
CA GLU A 53 0.38 -5.58 2.23
C GLU A 53 0.36 -5.93 3.73
N THR A 54 1.16 -5.23 4.54
CA THR A 54 1.30 -5.55 5.97
C THR A 54 0.31 -4.85 6.87
N GLY A 55 -0.57 -3.98 6.34
CA GLY A 55 -1.39 -3.11 7.18
C GLY A 55 -1.68 -1.75 6.56
N TYR A 56 -2.28 -0.85 7.34
CA TYR A 56 -2.49 0.54 6.95
C TYR A 56 -2.14 1.49 8.08
N GLY A 57 -1.83 2.74 7.76
CA GLY A 57 -1.51 3.74 8.78
C GLY A 57 -1.28 5.14 8.25
N SER A 58 -1.12 6.07 9.19
CA SER A 58 -0.65 7.44 9.00
C SER A 58 0.67 7.63 9.75
N LEU A 59 1.12 8.88 9.93
CA LEU A 59 2.36 9.18 10.66
C LEU A 59 2.33 8.72 12.13
N GLU A 60 1.16 8.79 12.75
CA GLU A 60 0.97 8.59 14.19
C GLU A 60 0.10 7.38 14.54
N TYR A 61 -0.49 6.72 13.53
CA TYR A 61 -1.40 5.59 13.70
C TYR A 61 -1.01 4.45 12.78
N HIS A 62 -0.89 3.22 13.31
CA HIS A 62 -0.49 2.07 12.49
C HIS A 62 -1.30 0.82 12.85
N CYS A 63 -1.92 0.20 11.86
CA CYS A 63 -2.53 -1.12 11.97
C CYS A 63 -1.70 -2.15 11.21
N SER A 64 -1.50 -3.31 11.80
CA SER A 64 -0.75 -4.43 11.22
C SER A 64 -1.66 -5.63 10.91
N PHE A 65 -1.30 -6.40 9.89
CA PHE A 65 -1.99 -7.60 9.43
C PHE A 65 -1.10 -8.84 9.51
N GLU A 66 -1.70 -9.96 9.94
CA GLU A 66 -1.16 -11.30 9.83
C GLU A 66 -2.31 -12.27 9.44
N PRO A 67 -2.21 -13.02 8.33
CA PRO A 67 -1.16 -12.96 7.31
C PRO A 67 -1.15 -11.61 6.58
N VAL A 68 -0.12 -11.33 5.78
CA VAL A 68 -0.12 -10.13 4.92
C VAL A 68 -1.25 -10.19 3.88
N LEU A 69 -1.81 -9.03 3.52
CA LEU A 69 -2.74 -8.85 2.43
C LEU A 69 -2.05 -9.12 1.09
N LYS A 70 -2.75 -9.82 0.20
CA LYS A 70 -2.36 -10.00 -1.20
C LYS A 70 -3.35 -9.29 -2.08
N PHE A 71 -2.86 -8.35 -2.87
CA PHE A 71 -3.67 -7.58 -3.81
C PHE A 71 -3.97 -8.44 -5.05
N ASP A 72 -5.15 -9.06 -5.09
CA ASP A 72 -5.60 -9.91 -6.19
C ASP A 72 -7.12 -9.84 -6.36
N TRP A 73 -7.56 -9.17 -7.42
CA TRP A 73 -8.97 -9.00 -7.80
C TRP A 73 -9.41 -9.99 -8.90
N SER A 74 -8.70 -11.08 -9.13
CA SER A 74 -9.04 -12.05 -10.20
C SER A 74 -10.39 -12.75 -10.01
N GLU A 75 -10.86 -12.86 -8.76
CA GLU A 75 -12.13 -13.48 -8.37
C GLU A 75 -12.61 -12.80 -7.07
N PRO A 76 -13.91 -12.90 -6.70
CA PRO A 76 -14.41 -12.28 -5.48
C PRO A 76 -13.80 -12.94 -4.25
N LYS A 77 -13.12 -12.15 -3.41
CA LYS A 77 -12.42 -12.66 -2.22
C LYS A 77 -12.75 -11.82 -0.98
N VAL A 78 -13.05 -12.54 0.10
CA VAL A 78 -12.98 -11.98 1.45
C VAL A 78 -11.91 -12.75 2.21
N THR A 79 -10.91 -12.05 2.71
CA THR A 79 -9.83 -12.63 3.53
C THR A 79 -9.91 -12.09 4.94
N THR A 80 -9.48 -12.90 5.89
CA THR A 80 -9.41 -12.51 7.30
C THR A 80 -7.96 -12.37 7.72
N HIS A 81 -7.64 -11.26 8.37
CA HIS A 81 -6.33 -10.94 8.92
C HIS A 81 -6.51 -10.64 10.40
N VAL A 82 -5.70 -11.25 11.25
CA VAL A 82 -5.59 -10.85 12.66
C VAL A 82 -4.49 -9.80 12.77
N GLY A 83 -4.51 -8.99 13.82
CA GLY A 83 -3.42 -8.04 14.07
C GLY A 83 -3.75 -7.08 15.20
N TYR A 84 -3.20 -5.88 15.11
CA TYR A 84 -3.40 -4.84 16.09
C TYR A 84 -3.25 -3.47 15.46
N CYS A 85 -3.84 -2.45 16.10
CA CYS A 85 -3.57 -1.05 15.81
C CYS A 85 -2.86 -0.38 16.98
N GLU A 86 -1.89 0.46 16.67
CA GLU A 86 -1.12 1.26 17.61
C GLU A 86 -1.48 2.74 17.41
N GLU A 87 -1.74 3.42 18.52
CA GLU A 87 -1.98 4.87 18.59
C GLU A 87 -0.82 5.53 19.37
N PRO A 88 -0.62 6.85 19.26
CA PRO A 88 0.48 7.53 19.96
C PRO A 88 0.46 7.26 21.47
N GLY A 89 1.54 6.65 21.95
CA GLY A 89 1.65 6.18 23.33
C GLY A 89 1.76 4.65 23.42
N PRO A 90 1.55 4.04 24.60
CA PRO A 90 1.62 2.59 24.79
C PRO A 90 0.28 1.89 24.46
N TYR A 91 -0.50 2.42 23.52
CA TYR A 91 -1.85 1.95 23.23
C TYR A 91 -1.83 0.99 22.05
N ILE A 92 -1.99 -0.30 22.34
CA ILE A 92 -2.09 -1.36 21.34
C ILE A 92 -3.46 -2.02 21.48
N THR A 93 -4.24 -2.00 20.40
CA THR A 93 -5.58 -2.58 20.34
C THR A 93 -5.60 -3.74 19.36
N PRO A 94 -5.71 -5.00 19.83
CA PRO A 94 -5.90 -6.14 18.95
C PRO A 94 -7.16 -5.99 18.09
N LYS A 95 -7.07 -6.32 16.81
CA LYS A 95 -8.19 -6.25 15.86
C LYS A 95 -8.24 -7.46 14.92
N LEU A 96 -9.45 -7.73 14.44
CA LEU A 96 -9.73 -8.62 13.32
C LEU A 96 -10.10 -7.75 12.13
N PHE A 97 -9.46 -8.00 10.99
CA PHE A 97 -9.71 -7.29 9.75
C PHE A 97 -10.29 -8.27 8.73
N SER A 98 -11.47 -7.98 8.21
CA SER A 98 -12.00 -8.68 7.03
C SER A 98 -11.81 -7.80 5.82
N VAL A 99 -11.03 -8.25 4.85
CA VAL A 99 -10.68 -7.49 3.64
C VAL A 99 -11.46 -8.05 2.46
N LEU A 100 -12.20 -7.19 1.77
CA LEU A 100 -12.93 -7.51 0.55
C LEU A 100 -12.19 -6.93 -0.65
N LEU A 101 -11.86 -7.80 -1.61
CA LEU A 101 -11.39 -7.45 -2.94
C LEU A 101 -12.46 -7.91 -3.95
N ASP A 102 -13.16 -6.95 -4.55
CA ASP A 102 -14.25 -7.21 -5.50
C ASP A 102 -13.75 -7.08 -6.96
N PRO A 103 -13.81 -8.14 -7.79
CA PRO A 103 -13.41 -8.09 -9.20
C PRO A 103 -14.15 -7.03 -10.02
N TYR A 104 -15.33 -6.57 -9.58
CA TYR A 104 -16.08 -5.50 -10.25
C TYR A 104 -15.56 -4.08 -9.92
N SER A 105 -14.74 -3.94 -8.89
CA SER A 105 -14.09 -2.69 -8.46
C SER A 105 -12.57 -2.87 -8.27
N PRO A 106 -11.81 -3.19 -9.34
CA PRO A 106 -10.38 -3.43 -9.23
C PRO A 106 -9.63 -2.16 -8.81
N GLY A 107 -8.75 -2.30 -7.82
CA GLY A 107 -8.00 -1.19 -7.22
C GLY A 107 -8.70 -0.53 -6.04
N GLU A 108 -9.89 -1.00 -5.66
CA GLU A 108 -10.55 -0.67 -4.38
C GLU A 108 -10.32 -1.80 -3.37
N VAL A 109 -9.98 -1.43 -2.14
CA VAL A 109 -9.87 -2.34 -0.99
C VAL A 109 -10.85 -1.89 0.08
N THR A 110 -11.76 -2.77 0.49
CA THR A 110 -12.68 -2.50 1.61
C THR A 110 -12.26 -3.34 2.82
N ILE A 111 -12.05 -2.70 3.97
CA ILE A 111 -11.59 -3.33 5.21
C ILE A 111 -12.62 -3.12 6.31
N PHE A 112 -13.19 -4.22 6.79
CA PHE A 112 -14.12 -4.25 7.91
C PHE A 112 -13.35 -4.54 9.20
N THR A 113 -13.50 -3.67 10.20
CA THR A 113 -12.80 -3.73 11.49
C THR A 113 -13.75 -3.93 12.68
N GLY A 114 -15.05 -4.11 12.40
CA GLY A 114 -16.13 -4.17 13.39
C GLY A 114 -16.74 -2.81 13.75
N GLU A 115 -16.21 -1.71 13.21
CA GLU A 115 -16.82 -0.38 13.28
C GLU A 115 -18.07 -0.29 12.38
N GLU A 116 -18.88 0.77 12.54
CA GLU A 116 -20.13 0.98 11.78
C GLU A 116 -19.90 1.02 10.25
N GLU A 117 -18.85 1.72 9.82
CA GLU A 117 -18.48 1.86 8.41
C GLU A 117 -17.11 1.22 8.14
N PRO A 118 -16.95 0.53 6.99
CA PRO A 118 -15.66 -0.03 6.61
C PRO A 118 -14.69 1.08 6.17
N GLN A 119 -13.40 0.81 6.35
CA GLN A 119 -12.36 1.61 5.73
C GLN A 119 -12.27 1.25 4.24
N ARG A 120 -12.19 2.24 3.37
CA ARG A 120 -11.97 2.04 1.93
C ARG A 120 -10.67 2.66 1.51
N PHE A 121 -9.94 1.97 0.65
CA PHE A 121 -8.71 2.46 0.07
C PHE A 121 -8.76 2.32 -1.45
N TYR A 122 -8.13 3.25 -2.14
CA TYR A 122 -8.14 3.36 -3.59
C TYR A 122 -6.72 3.46 -4.11
N VAL A 123 -6.42 2.70 -5.17
CA VAL A 123 -5.12 2.75 -5.84
C VAL A 123 -4.92 4.10 -6.53
N CYS A 124 -3.77 4.72 -6.29
CA CYS A 124 -3.35 5.88 -7.07
C CYS A 124 -2.80 5.44 -8.43
N LYS A 125 -3.25 6.10 -9.49
CA LYS A 125 -2.80 5.86 -10.86
C LYS A 125 -2.07 7.12 -11.34
N PHE A 126 -0.77 7.00 -11.58
CA PHE A 126 0.10 8.08 -12.05
C PHE A 126 0.44 7.93 -13.53
#